data_AF-A0A7G2LXH2-F1
#
_entry.id   AF-A0A7G2LXH2-F1
#
_cell.length_a   1.000
_cell.length_b   1.000
_cell.length_c   1.000
_cell.angle_alpha   90.00
_cell.angle_beta   90.00
_cell.angle_gamma   90.00
#
_symmetry.space_group_name_H-M   'P 1'
#
loop_
_entity.id
_entity.type
_entity.pdbx_description
1 polymer ?
#
loop_
_entity_poly.entity_id
_entity_poly.type
_entity_poly.pdbx_seq_one_letter_code
_entity_poly.pdbx_strand_id
1 'polypeptide(L)' 'YLGAARFGDRLEVQTTHQAEGPVRWVFDQNVLRDGKVIFRAKVTAVCMTTAGKPTRLPAKLRLSDEDPAA' A
#
# COMPACT_ATOMS: atom_id res chain seq x y z
N TYR A 1 -16.36 1.43 -1.55
CA TYR A 1 -16.18 1.87 -2.95
C TYR A 1 -16.94 3.17 -3.14
N LEU A 2 -16.35 4.21 -3.73
CA LEU A 2 -16.92 5.57 -3.78
C LEU A 2 -17.37 5.99 -5.18
N GLY A 3 -16.85 5.38 -6.23
CA GLY A 3 -17.24 5.67 -7.61
C GLY A 3 -16.59 4.71 -8.60
N ALA A 4 -17.14 4.64 -9.81
CA ALA A 4 -16.67 3.72 -10.84
C ALA A 4 -15.58 4.32 -11.73
N ALA A 5 -14.63 3.48 -12.16
CA ALA A 5 -13.75 3.73 -13.30
C ALA A 5 -14.20 2.88 -14.49
N ARG A 6 -13.88 3.32 -15.70
CA ARG A 6 -14.13 2.58 -16.94
C ARG A 6 -12.80 2.17 -17.57
N PHE A 7 -12.87 1.19 -18.47
CA PHE A 7 -11.72 0.83 -19.28
C PHE A 7 -11.26 2.05 -20.09
N GLY A 8 -9.96 2.33 -20.05
CA GLY A 8 -9.38 3.54 -20.65
C GLY A 8 -9.21 4.72 -19.70
N ASP A 9 -9.83 4.70 -18.51
CA ASP A 9 -9.60 5.74 -17.50
C ASP A 9 -8.15 5.67 -16.98
N ARG A 10 -7.48 6.83 -16.88
CA ARG A 10 -6.20 6.92 -16.19
C ARG A 10 -6.46 7.02 -14.69
N LEU A 11 -6.01 6.01 -13.96
CA LEU A 11 -6.08 5.98 -12.51
C LEU A 11 -4.72 6.25 -11.89
N GLU A 12 -4.72 7.01 -10.81
CA GLU A 12 -3.55 7.23 -9.96
C GLU A 12 -3.75 6.49 -8.64
N VAL A 13 -2.73 5.74 -8.21
CA VAL A 13 -2.77 5.03 -6.92
C VAL A 13 -1.78 5.70 -5.99
N GLN A 14 -2.33 6.46 -5.04
CA GLN A 14 -1.55 7.07 -3.97
C GLN A 14 -1.50 6.08 -2.81
N THR A 15 -0.30 5.66 -2.44
CA THR A 15 -0.09 4.66 -1.39
C THR A 15 0.73 5.26 -0.27
N THR A 16 0.18 5.25 0.93
CA THR A 16 0.94 5.41 2.18
C THR A 16 1.08 4.03 2.83
N HIS A 17 2.09 3.84 3.67
CA HIS A 17 2.31 2.54 4.28
C HIS A 17 2.94 2.64 5.67
N GLN A 18 2.63 1.68 6.54
CA GLN A 18 3.25 1.55 7.85
C GLN A 18 3.51 0.09 8.21
N ALA A 19 4.66 -0.17 8.82
CA ALA A 19 4.95 -1.49 9.37
C ALA A 19 4.06 -1.76 10.59
N GLU A 20 3.31 -2.87 10.57
CA GLU A 20 2.50 -3.33 11.69
C GLU A 20 3.21 -4.51 12.37
N GLY A 21 4.21 -4.18 13.19
CA GLY A 21 5.05 -5.17 13.86
C GLY A 21 6.13 -5.79 12.96
N PRO A 22 6.68 -6.96 13.34
CA PRO A 22 7.90 -7.47 12.71
C PRO A 22 7.69 -8.14 11.36
N VAL A 23 6.46 -8.56 11.04
CA VAL A 23 6.14 -9.46 9.92
C VAL A 23 5.04 -8.94 8.99
N ARG A 24 4.27 -7.90 9.38
CA ARG A 24 3.17 -7.35 8.58
C ARG A 24 3.46 -5.91 8.18
N TRP A 25 3.06 -5.55 6.98
CA TRP A 25 3.10 -4.20 6.45
C TRP A 25 1.70 -3.84 5.96
N VAL A 26 1.17 -2.72 6.44
CA VAL A 26 -0.13 -2.21 6.00
C VAL A 26 0.08 -1.06 5.02
N PHE A 27 -0.64 -1.10 3.91
CA PHE A 27 -0.68 -0.08 2.88
C PHE A 27 -2.08 0.51 2.86
N ASP A 28 -2.17 1.83 3.00
CA ASP A 28 -3.38 2.60 2.79
C ASP A 28 -3.31 3.19 1.38
N GLN A 29 -4.21 2.73 0.51
CA GLN A 29 -4.22 3.12 -0.89
C GLN A 29 -5.47 3.92 -1.22
N ASN A 30 -5.26 5.10 -1.80
CA ASN A 30 -6.29 5.87 -2.46
C ASN A 30 -6.14 5.70 -3.97
N VAL A 31 -7.22 5.29 -4.63
CA VAL A 31 -7.29 5.25 -6.09
C VAL A 31 -8.07 6.47 -6.55
N LEU A 32 -7.41 7.30 -7.35
CA LEU A 32 -7.93 8.54 -7.88
C LEU A 32 -8.20 8.42 -9.37
N ARG A 33 -9.23 9.11 -9.83
CA ARG A 33 -9.46 9.43 -11.24
C ARG A 33 -9.63 10.94 -11.34
N ASP A 34 -8.87 11.58 -12.21
CA ASP A 34 -8.89 13.04 -12.39
C ASP A 34 -8.76 13.81 -11.06
N GLY A 35 -7.86 13.35 -10.18
CA GLY A 35 -7.65 13.93 -8.85
C GLY A 35 -8.73 13.62 -7.80
N LYS A 36 -9.79 12.88 -8.15
CA LYS A 36 -10.86 12.50 -7.22
C LYS A 36 -10.74 11.06 -6.76
N VAL A 37 -10.76 10.83 -5.45
CA VAL A 37 -10.73 9.48 -4.87
C VAL A 37 -12.04 8.73 -5.19
N ILE A 38 -11.91 7.61 -5.89
CA ILE A 38 -13.02 6.72 -6.25
C ILE A 38 -13.01 5.41 -5.45
N PHE A 39 -11.86 5.04 -4.89
CA PHE A 39 -11.71 3.83 -4.09
C PHE A 39 -10.63 4.00 -3.03
N ARG A 40 -10.85 3.39 -1.87
CA ARG A 40 -9.90 3.31 -0.76
C ARG A 40 -9.72 1.85 -0.38
N ALA A 41 -8.48 1.42 -0.22
CA ALA A 41 -8.13 0.07 0.16
C ALA A 41 -7.13 0.07 1.32
N LYS A 42 -7.29 -0.88 2.23
CA LYS A 42 -6.28 -1.24 3.22
C LYS A 42 -5.75 -2.62 2.84
N VAL A 43 -4.46 -2.68 2.50
CA VAL A 43 -3.81 -3.91 2.03
C VAL A 43 -2.77 -4.32 3.06
N THR A 44 -2.78 -5.57 3.48
CA THR A 44 -1.76 -6.12 4.37
C THR A 44 -0.85 -7.05 3.58
N ALA A 45 0.44 -6.74 3.52
CA ALA A 45 1.45 -7.63 2.99
C ALA A 45 2.26 -8.28 4.10
N VAL A 46 2.72 -9.51 3.84
CA VAL A 46 3.68 -10.21 4.69
C VAL A 46 4.80 -10.72 3.81
N CYS A 47 6.05 -10.63 4.27
CA CYS A 47 7.12 -11.37 3.64
C CYS A 47 6.95 -12.86 3.99
N MET A 48 7.18 -13.74 3.03
CA MET A 48 7.15 -15.18 3.26
C MET A 48 8.21 -15.89 2.43
N THR A 49 8.61 -17.09 2.87
CA THR A 49 9.40 -17.99 2.04
C THR A 49 8.55 -18.52 0.88
N THR A 50 9.19 -19.11 -0.13
CA THR A 50 8.48 -19.79 -1.23
C THR A 50 7.64 -20.97 -0.77
N ALA A 51 7.90 -21.50 0.43
CA ALA A 51 7.09 -22.51 1.10
C ALA A 51 5.90 -21.93 1.88
N GLY A 52 5.64 -20.62 1.79
CA GLY A 52 4.50 -19.95 2.42
C GLY A 52 4.68 -19.63 3.92
N LYS A 53 5.88 -19.78 4.48
CA LYS A 53 6.14 -19.45 5.89
C LYS A 53 6.39 -17.95 6.04
N PRO A 54 5.61 -17.21 6.86
CA PRO A 54 5.86 -15.79 7.11
C PRO A 54 7.25 -15.55 7.69
N THR A 55 7.95 -14.55 7.15
CA THR A 55 9.28 -14.15 7.58
C THR A 55 9.28 -12.71 8.04
N ARG A 56 10.20 -12.42 8.96
CA ARG A 56 10.48 -11.08 9.44
C ARG A 56 10.73 -10.13 8.25
N LEU A 57 10.10 -8.96 8.27
CA LEU A 57 10.33 -7.90 7.28
C LEU A 57 11.83 -7.56 7.22
N PRO A 58 12.43 -7.40 6.03
CA PRO A 58 13.80 -6.91 5.89
C PRO A 58 14.00 -5.59 6.64
N ALA A 59 15.15 -5.42 7.30
CA ALA A 59 15.44 -4.20 8.09
C ALA A 59 15.37 -2.92 7.25
N LYS A 60 15.78 -2.97 5.97
CA LYS A 60 15.70 -1.85 5.03
C LYS A 60 14.26 -1.37 4.78
N LEU A 61 13.29 -2.29 4.82
CA LEU A 61 11.88 -1.97 4.59
C LEU A 61 11.20 -1.41 5.85
N ARG A 62 11.79 -1.64 7.05
CA ARG A 62 11.35 -1.01 8.30
C ARG A 62 11.73 0.46 8.42
N LEU A 63 12.76 0.88 7.69
CA LEU A 63 13.32 2.23 7.74
C LEU A 63 12.63 3.19 6.75
N SER A 64 11.46 2.82 6.23
CA SER A 64 10.68 3.70 5.35
C SER A 64 9.99 4.77 6.20
N ASP A 65 10.81 5.61 6.81
CA ASP A 65 10.45 6.79 7.57
C ASP A 65 11.28 7.94 6.95
N GLU A 66 10.84 8.40 5.79
CA GLU A 66 11.15 9.76 5.34
C GLU A 66 9.88 10.34 4.73
N ASP A 67 9.33 11.31 5.44
CA ASP A 67 8.19 12.17 5.12
C ASP A 67 8.30 12.79 3.72
N PRO A 68 7.24 12.83 2.90
CA PRO A 68 7.21 13.66 1.69
C PRO A 68 7.03 15.17 1.96
N ALA A 69 7.58 15.69 3.07
CA ALA A 69 7.44 17.11 3.46
C ALA A 69 8.65 17.67 4.23
N ALA A 70 9.88 17.43 3.74
CA ALA A 70 11.08 18.19 4.10
C ALA A 70 11.65 18.91 2.87
#